data_AF-A0A934XS80-F1
#
_entry.id   AF-A0A934XS80-F1
#
_cell.length_a   1.000
_cell.length_b   1.000
_cell.length_c   1.000
_cell.angle_alpha   90.00
_cell.angle_beta   90.00
_cell.angle_gamma   90.00
#
_symmetry.space_group_name_H-M   'P 1'
#
loop_
_entity.id
_entity.type
_entity.pdbx_description
1 polymer ?
#
loop_
_entity_poly.entity_id
_entity_poly.type
_entity_poly.pdbx_seq_one_letter_code
_entity_poly.pdbx_strand_id
1 'polypeptide(L)'
;MTMVVNPWDEFALEEGIRLSERFSGDVTAVSIGPEQAVAALRTALAMGVANAVLLSDEAFKDGDAWATARVLAAAIKKNGAADDRHR
;
A
#
# COMPACT_ATOMS: atom_id res chain seq x y z
N MET A 1 3.72 -2.66 20.90
CA MET A 1 4.67 -3.10 19.86
C MET A 1 4.40 -2.25 18.64
N THR A 2 5.41 -1.61 18.05
CA THR A 2 5.25 -0.79 16.84
C THR A 2 5.30 -1.69 15.61
N MET A 3 4.32 -1.58 14.70
CA MET A 3 4.36 -2.27 13.42
C MET A 3 5.40 -1.62 12.52
N VAL A 4 6.24 -2.44 11.89
CA VAL A 4 7.27 -2.01 10.94
C VAL A 4 6.92 -2.50 9.54
N VAL A 5 7.50 -1.87 8.52
CA VAL A 5 7.38 -2.35 7.13
C VAL A 5 8.04 -3.71 7.04
N ASN A 6 7.45 -4.62 6.25
CA ASN A 6 8.08 -5.91 6.01
C ASN A 6 9.38 -5.71 5.21
N PRO A 7 10.49 -6.41 5.49
CA PRO A 7 11.74 -6.24 4.74
C PRO A 7 11.60 -6.44 3.22
N TRP A 8 10.69 -7.31 2.77
CA TRP A 8 10.42 -7.50 1.35
C TRP A 8 9.63 -6.34 0.74
N ASP A 9 8.72 -5.76 1.52
CA ASP A 9 7.96 -4.59 1.12
C ASP A 9 8.85 -3.35 1.04
N GLU A 10 9.90 -3.23 1.86
CA GLU A 10 10.88 -2.14 1.76
C GLU A 10 11.56 -2.11 0.38
N PHE A 11 11.96 -3.27 -0.15
CA PHE A 11 12.49 -3.35 -1.52
C PHE A 11 11.44 -2.98 -2.58
N ALA A 12 10.18 -3.42 -2.38
CA ALA A 12 9.10 -3.07 -3.30
C ALA A 12 8.79 -1.57 -3.31
N LEU A 13 8.87 -0.91 -2.14
CA LEU A 13 8.71 0.53 -2.02
C LEU A 13 9.82 1.29 -2.75
N GLU A 14 11.08 0.90 -2.54
CA GLU A 14 12.25 1.50 -3.20
C GLU A 14 12.15 1.40 -4.73
N GLU A 15 11.84 0.20 -5.26
CA GLU A 15 11.68 0.01 -6.70
C GLU A 15 10.48 0.77 -7.25
N GLY A 16 9.37 0.83 -6.51
CA GLY A 16 8.21 1.65 -6.86
C GLY A 16 8.58 3.13 -6.98
N ILE A 17 9.34 3.66 -6.02
CA ILE A 17 9.79 5.06 -6.01
C ILE A 17 10.69 5.32 -7.23
N ARG A 18 11.68 4.46 -7.50
CA ARG A 18 12.55 4.59 -8.68
C ARG A 18 11.79 4.58 -10.00
N LEU A 19 10.78 3.71 -10.12
CA LEU A 19 9.91 3.69 -11.30
C LEU A 19 9.10 4.98 -11.42
N SER A 20 8.59 5.49 -10.31
CA SER A 20 7.83 6.74 -10.28
C SER A 20 8.66 7.95 -10.72
N GLU A 21 9.93 8.03 -10.30
CA GLU A 21 10.87 9.06 -10.76
C GLU A 21 11.18 8.93 -12.26
N ARG A 22 11.42 7.70 -12.72
CA ARG A 22 11.75 7.43 -14.13
C ARG A 22 10.60 7.74 -15.09
N PHE A 23 9.36 7.49 -14.67
CA PHE A 23 8.18 7.60 -15.52
C PHE A 23 7.25 8.76 -15.14
N SER A 24 7.67 9.62 -14.20
CA SER A 24 6.85 10.74 -13.68
C SER A 24 5.48 10.26 -13.15
N GLY A 25 5.48 9.16 -12.42
CA GLY A 25 4.30 8.58 -11.79
C GLY A 25 4.23 8.85 -10.28
N ASP A 26 3.18 8.33 -9.63
CA ASP A 26 3.03 8.35 -8.17
C ASP A 26 3.00 6.92 -7.63
N VAL A 27 3.58 6.71 -6.45
CA VAL A 27 3.47 5.45 -5.70
C VAL A 27 2.43 5.62 -4.60
N THR A 28 1.59 4.60 -4.42
CA THR A 28 0.66 4.51 -3.29
C THR A 28 0.91 3.22 -2.51
N ALA A 29 1.25 3.34 -1.22
CA ALA A 29 1.36 2.19 -0.32
C ALA A 29 -0.04 1.79 0.19
N VAL A 30 -0.38 0.51 0.14
CA VAL A 30 -1.69 -0.01 0.60
C VAL A 30 -1.45 -1.15 1.58
N SER A 31 -2.08 -1.10 2.74
CA SER A 31 -1.99 -2.16 3.76
C SER A 31 -3.37 -2.53 4.29
N ILE A 32 -3.60 -3.83 4.51
CA ILE A 32 -4.74 -4.33 5.29
C ILE A 32 -4.23 -4.60 6.69
N GLY A 33 -4.91 -4.05 7.69
CA GLY A 33 -4.51 -4.30 9.07
C GLY A 33 -5.27 -3.46 10.09
N PRO A 34 -4.96 -3.67 11.37
CA PRO A 34 -5.50 -2.86 12.45
C PRO A 34 -4.85 -1.46 12.41
N GLU A 35 -5.38 -0.53 13.21
CA GLU A 35 -4.90 0.86 13.27
C GLU A 35 -3.38 0.97 13.55
N GLN A 36 -2.78 0.00 14.24
CA GLN A 36 -1.34 0.01 14.49
C GLN A 36 -0.50 -0.09 13.21
N ALA A 37 -1.05 -0.59 12.10
CA ALA A 37 -0.37 -0.64 10.79
C ALA A 37 -0.15 0.76 10.19
N VAL A 38 -0.81 1.80 10.70
CA VAL A 38 -0.52 3.21 10.33
C VAL A 38 0.96 3.54 10.56
N ALA A 39 1.62 2.96 11.57
CA ALA A 39 3.04 3.21 11.82
C ALA A 39 3.91 2.78 10.63
N ALA A 40 3.66 1.60 10.05
CA ALA A 40 4.38 1.13 8.87
C ALA A 40 4.08 1.99 7.63
N LEU A 41 2.82 2.40 7.45
CA LEU A 41 2.43 3.29 6.34
C LEU A 41 3.08 4.68 6.46
N ARG A 42 3.26 5.20 7.68
CA ARG A 42 4.02 6.44 7.90
C ARG A 42 5.49 6.30 7.54
N THR A 43 6.10 5.15 7.80
CA THR A 43 7.45 4.85 7.33
C THR A 43 7.50 4.86 5.80
N ALA A 44 6.53 4.24 5.12
CA ALA A 44 6.46 4.26 3.66
C ALA A 44 6.36 5.68 3.09
N LEU A 45 5.53 6.54 3.69
CA LEU A 45 5.46 7.96 3.32
C LEU A 45 6.80 8.67 3.55
N ALA A 46 7.47 8.40 4.68
CA ALA A 46 8.78 8.98 4.98
C ALA A 46 9.89 8.53 4.03
N MET A 47 9.75 7.35 3.41
CA MET A 47 10.68 6.84 2.38
C MET A 47 10.52 7.57 1.03
N GLY A 48 9.39 8.25 0.78
CA GLY A 48 9.15 8.97 -0.47
C GLY A 48 7.94 8.50 -1.27
N VAL A 49 7.11 7.60 -0.72
CA VAL A 49 5.83 7.23 -1.33
C VAL A 49 4.87 8.43 -1.28
N ALA A 50 4.17 8.71 -2.39
CA ALA A 50 3.28 9.86 -2.50
C ALA A 50 2.00 9.72 -1.65
N ASN A 51 1.43 8.52 -1.57
CA ASN A 51 0.16 8.28 -0.89
C ASN A 51 0.19 6.99 -0.06
N ALA A 52 -0.64 6.91 0.98
CA ALA A 52 -0.79 5.71 1.79
C ALA A 52 -2.26 5.45 2.10
N VAL A 53 -2.67 4.17 2.04
CA VAL A 53 -4.04 3.71 2.31
C VAL A 53 -4.02 2.57 3.32
N LEU A 54 -4.74 2.76 4.42
CA LEU A 54 -5.06 1.68 5.35
C LEU A 54 -6.46 1.15 5.06
N LEU A 55 -6.56 -0.16 4.86
CA LEU A 55 -7.81 -0.90 4.82
C LEU A 55 -8.01 -1.54 6.21
N SER A 56 -8.86 -0.94 7.02
CA SER A 56 -9.15 -1.41 8.38
C SER A 56 -10.65 -1.64 8.54
N ASP A 57 -11.03 -2.91 8.61
CA ASP A 57 -12.40 -3.35 8.87
C ASP A 57 -12.36 -4.69 9.62
N GLU A 58 -13.30 -4.90 10.54
CA GLU A 58 -13.48 -6.17 11.26
C GLU A 58 -13.66 -7.34 10.28
N ALA A 59 -14.29 -7.10 9.13
CA ALA A 59 -14.51 -8.10 8.09
C ALA A 59 -13.21 -8.70 7.51
N PHE A 60 -12.04 -8.09 7.77
CA PHE A 60 -10.75 -8.57 7.26
C PHE A 60 -9.95 -9.43 8.25
N LYS A 61 -10.34 -9.50 9.53
CA LYS A 61 -9.51 -10.09 10.60
C LYS A 61 -9.20 -11.57 10.43
N ASP A 62 -10.17 -12.33 9.93
CA ASP A 62 -10.07 -13.79 9.78
C ASP A 62 -9.88 -14.21 8.30
N GLY A 63 -9.45 -13.26 7.46
CA GLY A 63 -9.20 -13.51 6.05
C GLY A 63 -7.95 -14.37 5.84
N ASP A 64 -8.03 -15.32 4.91
CA ASP A 64 -6.86 -16.04 4.40
C ASP A 64 -6.13 -15.22 3.30
N ALA A 65 -5.12 -15.84 2.68
CA ALA A 65 -4.38 -15.20 1.59
C ALA A 65 -5.29 -14.87 0.38
N TRP A 66 -6.30 -15.69 0.10
CA TRP A 66 -7.22 -15.47 -1.02
C TRP A 66 -8.16 -14.28 -0.73
N ALA A 67 -8.71 -14.20 0.47
CA ALA A 67 -9.50 -13.07 0.93
C ALA A 67 -8.69 -11.77 0.91
N THR A 68 -7.46 -11.80 1.43
CA THR A 68 -6.52 -10.67 1.44
C THR A 68 -6.26 -10.17 0.03
N ALA A 69 -5.91 -11.07 -0.90
CA ALA A 69 -5.65 -10.73 -2.30
C ALA A 69 -6.88 -10.09 -2.97
N ARG A 70 -8.09 -10.61 -2.70
CA ARG A 70 -9.34 -10.04 -3.24
C ARG A 70 -9.62 -8.64 -2.72
N VAL A 71 -9.40 -8.40 -1.43
CA VAL A 71 -9.60 -7.08 -0.81
C VAL A 71 -8.60 -6.07 -1.39
N LEU A 72 -7.31 -6.42 -1.46
CA LEU A 72 -6.29 -5.55 -2.07
C LEU A 72 -6.60 -5.26 -3.54
N ALA A 73 -6.99 -6.26 -4.33
CA ALA A 73 -7.35 -6.07 -5.74
C ALA A 73 -8.57 -5.14 -5.89
N ALA A 74 -9.58 -5.27 -5.03
CA ALA A 74 -10.75 -4.40 -5.04
C ALA A 74 -10.38 -2.96 -4.65
N ALA A 75 -9.52 -2.77 -3.65
CA ALA A 75 -9.04 -1.46 -3.23
C ALA A 75 -8.23 -0.77 -4.34
N ILE A 76 -7.35 -1.49 -5.03
CA ILE A 76 -6.58 -0.97 -6.17
C ILE A 76 -7.52 -0.55 -7.30
N LYS A 77 -8.52 -1.36 -7.63
CA LYS A 77 -9.53 -1.00 -8.66
C LYS A 77 -10.32 0.25 -8.27
N LYS A 78 -10.68 0.39 -7.00
CA LYS A 78 -11.47 1.52 -6.49
C LYS A 78 -10.67 2.82 -6.44
N ASN A 79 -9.41 2.76 -6.02
CA ASN A 79 -8.56 3.94 -5.82
C ASN A 79 -7.94 4.48 -7.12
N GLY A 80 -8.37 3.97 -8.27
CA GLY A 80 -7.74 4.20 -9.56
C GLY A 80 -6.49 3.35 -9.65
N ALA A 81 -6.53 2.34 -10.52
CA ALA A 81 -5.34 1.63 -10.93
C ALA A 81 -4.27 2.65 -11.35
N ALA A 82 -3.00 2.28 -11.17
CA ALA A 82 -1.79 3.05 -11.50
C ALA A 82 -1.64 3.44 -12.99
N ASP A 83 -2.75 3.65 -13.73
CA ASP A 83 -2.83 3.75 -15.18
C ASP A 83 -3.87 4.77 -15.72
N ASP A 84 -4.70 5.43 -14.89
CA ASP A 84 -5.86 6.20 -15.42
C ASP A 84 -5.89 7.71 -15.11
N ARG A 85 -4.75 8.33 -14.75
CA ARG A 85 -4.67 9.80 -14.53
C ARG A 85 -4.41 10.64 -15.80
N HIS A 86 -4.72 10.11 -17.00
CA HIS A 86 -4.63 10.83 -18.28
C HIS A 86 -6.00 11.25 -18.85
N ARG A 87 -7.02 11.43 -18.00
CA ARG A 87 -8.27 12.13 -18.35
C ARG A 87 -8.48 13.36 -17.50
#